data_AF-A0A6P0PX98-F1
#
_entry.id   AF-A0A6P0PX98-F1
#
_cell.length_a   1.000
_cell.length_b   1.000
_cell.length_c   1.000
_cell.angle_alpha   90.00
_cell.angle_beta   90.00
_cell.angle_gamma   90.00
#
_symmetry.space_group_name_H-M   'P 1'
#
loop_
_entity.id
_entity.type
_entity.pdbx_description
1 polymer ?
#
loop_
_entity_poly.entity_id
_entity_poly.type
_entity_poly.pdbx_seq_one_letter_code
_entity_poly.pdbx_strand_id
1 'polypeptide(L)'
;MFETINTSEITRLALLIGAYSALHYKKTEGVIPGGIIVPGLLVVSLILSPMWGISLIGLAFVLYAFYQCYFKQSSKPRTPMYILAMISLFSVYPIAILYDSLGWMELSQDSLTGSLLPAIIAFSWLKQKRLKVLQGIGITTLFTGGIVATIYWLGWSWLDLDFNIVHPAYADQLDIEFNYPMFQFGIVLLLGYWIYQKSSVRSGGYIVLSAAAALLMEPLSAVAFLLGCLLVGTLSWFISRYSLIIGLNRYSLVLFMSVVYVWGVELLVLLVNPTLVPFRGLNLLVVIAMISLVNDALLYWKQGGVKYMTLIGLVAIVIHVLANKIAFLF
;
A
#
# COMPACT_ATOMS: atom_id res chain seq x y z
N MET A 1 -20.52 5.45 13.17
CA MET A 1 -19.55 5.46 14.30
C MET A 1 -18.16 4.97 13.88
N PHE A 2 -18.02 4.02 12.94
CA PHE A 2 -16.69 3.67 12.40
C PHE A 2 -16.20 4.63 11.30
N GLU A 3 -17.10 5.23 10.52
CA GLU A 3 -16.74 6.25 9.50
C GLU A 3 -16.05 7.48 10.10
N THR A 4 -16.39 7.89 11.33
CA THR A 4 -15.73 9.01 12.02
C THR A 4 -14.28 8.72 12.41
N ILE A 5 -13.85 7.45 12.37
CA ILE A 5 -12.48 7.01 12.66
C ILE A 5 -11.65 6.90 11.37
N ASN A 6 -12.31 6.91 10.19
CA ASN A 6 -11.66 6.72 8.90
C ASN A 6 -10.99 8.00 8.37
N THR A 7 -10.06 8.56 9.15
CA THR A 7 -9.28 9.72 8.75
C THR A 7 -7.90 9.32 8.23
N SER A 8 -7.31 10.19 7.41
CA SER A 8 -5.97 9.97 6.83
C SER A 8 -4.89 9.72 7.90
N GLU A 9 -5.04 10.36 9.05
CA GLU A 9 -4.15 10.28 10.19
C GLU A 9 -4.24 8.91 10.86
N ILE A 10 -5.47 8.43 11.09
CA ILE A 10 -5.71 7.12 11.71
C ILE A 10 -5.28 5.98 10.79
N THR A 11 -5.53 6.08 9.48
CA THR A 11 -5.13 5.02 8.54
C THR A 11 -3.60 4.88 8.45
N ARG A 12 -2.87 6.01 8.44
CA ARG A 12 -1.39 6.02 8.49
C ARG A 12 -0.85 5.50 9.81
N LEU A 13 -1.48 5.88 10.92
CA LEU A 13 -1.11 5.40 12.25
C LEU A 13 -1.34 3.89 12.40
N ALA A 14 -2.45 3.37 11.85
CA ALA A 14 -2.71 1.94 11.75
C ALA A 14 -1.64 1.23 10.91
N LEU A 15 -1.17 1.82 9.80
CA LEU A 15 -0.08 1.26 8.99
C LEU A 15 1.24 1.18 9.77
N LEU A 16 1.59 2.23 10.53
CA LEU A 16 2.80 2.28 11.36
C LEU A 16 2.79 1.22 12.48
N ILE A 17 1.70 1.18 13.26
CA ILE A 17 1.55 0.24 14.37
C ILE A 17 1.46 -1.19 13.83
N GLY A 18 0.77 -1.39 12.70
CA GLY A 18 0.70 -2.66 12.01
C GLY A 18 2.07 -3.16 11.55
N ALA A 19 2.90 -2.27 11.00
CA ALA A 19 4.26 -2.60 10.60
C ALA A 19 5.14 -2.97 11.79
N TYR A 20 5.03 -2.22 12.90
CA TYR A 20 5.73 -2.51 14.14
C TYR A 20 5.32 -3.87 14.74
N SER A 21 4.02 -4.12 14.86
CA SER A 21 3.49 -5.37 15.41
C SER A 21 3.88 -6.58 14.55
N ALA A 22 3.85 -6.44 13.23
CA ALA A 22 4.30 -7.48 12.31
C ALA A 22 5.81 -7.80 12.46
N LEU A 23 6.65 -6.77 12.61
CA LEU A 23 8.08 -6.95 12.86
C LEU A 23 8.33 -7.63 14.21
N HIS A 24 7.63 -7.20 15.25
CA HIS A 24 7.75 -7.77 16.58
C HIS A 24 7.35 -9.26 16.58
N TYR A 25 6.20 -9.58 15.98
CA TYR A 25 5.74 -10.96 15.83
C TYR A 25 6.72 -11.83 15.05
N LYS A 26 7.33 -11.29 13.98
CA LYS A 26 8.39 -12.01 13.26
C LYS A 26 9.60 -12.30 14.15
N LYS A 27 10.00 -11.36 15.00
CA LYS A 27 11.14 -11.54 15.90
C LYS A 27 10.89 -12.64 16.93
N THR A 28 9.66 -12.79 17.40
CA THR A 28 9.28 -13.81 18.40
C THR A 28 8.98 -15.17 17.76
N GLU A 29 8.21 -15.20 16.67
CA GLU A 29 7.69 -16.45 16.09
C GLU A 29 8.44 -16.95 14.84
N GLY A 30 9.35 -16.14 14.31
CA GLY A 30 10.11 -16.42 13.09
C GLY A 30 9.28 -16.33 11.80
N VAL A 31 8.03 -15.89 11.87
CA VAL A 31 7.05 -15.89 10.78
C VAL A 31 6.49 -14.48 10.56
N ILE A 32 6.30 -14.07 9.31
CA ILE A 32 5.70 -12.79 8.95
C ILE A 32 4.17 -12.96 8.83
N PRO A 33 3.35 -12.13 9.51
CA PRO A 33 1.89 -12.26 9.51
C PRO A 33 1.26 -11.75 8.20
N GLY A 34 1.40 -12.54 7.14
CA GLY A 34 0.91 -12.19 5.80
C GLY A 34 1.81 -11.19 5.06
N GLY A 35 2.37 -10.22 5.76
CA GLY A 35 3.28 -9.18 5.26
C GLY A 35 3.48 -8.12 6.35
N ILE A 36 4.40 -7.17 6.16
CA ILE A 36 4.57 -6.10 7.17
C ILE A 36 3.38 -5.15 7.17
N ILE A 37 2.89 -4.82 5.98
CA ILE A 37 1.79 -3.86 5.80
C ILE A 37 0.41 -4.47 6.09
N VAL A 38 0.33 -5.80 6.15
CA VAL A 38 -0.95 -6.53 6.20
C VAL A 38 -1.78 -6.19 7.44
N PRO A 39 -1.23 -6.21 8.68
CA PRO A 39 -2.04 -5.91 9.87
C PRO A 39 -2.62 -4.50 9.84
N GLY A 40 -1.82 -3.51 9.39
CA GLY A 40 -2.28 -2.13 9.27
C GLY A 40 -3.39 -1.96 8.22
N LEU A 41 -3.19 -2.50 7.01
CA LEU A 41 -4.20 -2.44 5.95
C LEU A 41 -5.47 -3.22 6.29
N LEU A 42 -5.36 -4.32 7.04
CA LEU A 42 -6.53 -5.07 7.54
C LEU A 42 -7.33 -4.25 8.55
N VAL A 43 -6.65 -3.56 9.49
CA VAL A 43 -7.34 -2.65 10.42
C VAL A 43 -8.06 -1.54 9.65
N VAL A 44 -7.41 -0.92 8.66
CA VAL A 44 -8.06 0.09 7.80
C VAL A 44 -9.28 -0.50 7.09
N SER A 45 -9.16 -1.71 6.52
CA SER A 45 -10.26 -2.38 5.83
C SER A 45 -11.42 -2.70 6.79
N LEU A 46 -11.14 -3.06 8.04
CA LEU A 46 -12.15 -3.32 9.07
C LEU A 46 -12.83 -2.04 9.57
N ILE A 47 -12.10 -0.92 9.62
CA ILE A 47 -12.66 0.41 9.93
C ILE A 47 -13.61 0.86 8.82
N LEU A 48 -13.20 0.69 7.55
CA LEU A 48 -14.04 0.98 6.38
C LEU A 48 -15.32 0.15 6.39
N SER A 49 -15.20 -1.17 6.49
CA SER A 49 -16.33 -2.07 6.61
C SER A 49 -15.87 -3.41 7.20
N PRO A 50 -16.40 -3.85 8.35
CA PRO A 50 -16.06 -5.14 8.92
C PRO A 50 -16.26 -6.31 7.95
N MET A 51 -17.32 -6.25 7.13
CA MET A 51 -17.60 -7.25 6.09
C MET A 51 -16.52 -7.24 5.00
N TRP A 52 -16.03 -6.06 4.62
CA TRP A 52 -14.95 -5.94 3.64
C TRP A 52 -13.66 -6.56 4.15
N GLY A 53 -13.23 -6.23 5.37
CA GLY A 53 -12.02 -6.81 5.98
C GLY A 53 -12.08 -8.34 6.08
N ILE A 54 -13.22 -8.90 6.47
CA ILE A 54 -13.45 -10.36 6.52
C ILE A 54 -13.39 -10.98 5.11
N SER A 55 -14.01 -10.33 4.14
CA SER A 55 -14.03 -10.79 2.74
C SER A 55 -12.65 -10.83 2.12
N LEU A 56 -11.77 -9.87 2.42
CA LEU A 56 -10.38 -9.89 1.97
C LEU A 56 -9.60 -11.09 2.52
N ILE A 57 -9.83 -11.48 3.78
CA ILE A 57 -9.23 -12.70 4.35
C ILE A 57 -9.79 -13.95 3.66
N GLY A 58 -11.11 -13.99 3.44
CA GLY A 58 -11.77 -15.10 2.72
C GLY A 58 -11.24 -15.25 1.30
N LEU A 59 -11.09 -14.15 0.57
CA LEU A 59 -10.51 -14.14 -0.78
C LEU A 59 -9.06 -14.63 -0.78
N ALA A 60 -8.26 -14.32 0.24
CA ALA A 60 -6.91 -14.85 0.36
C ALA A 60 -6.90 -16.38 0.36
N PHE A 61 -7.85 -17.02 1.07
CA PHE A 61 -7.99 -18.48 1.10
C PHE A 61 -8.37 -19.04 -0.26
N VAL A 62 -9.32 -18.41 -0.95
CA VAL A 62 -9.76 -18.82 -2.28
C VAL A 62 -8.59 -18.72 -3.27
N LEU A 63 -7.85 -17.59 -3.27
CA LEU A 63 -6.68 -17.39 -4.11
C LEU A 63 -5.58 -18.42 -3.83
N TYR A 64 -5.35 -18.75 -2.57
CA TYR A 64 -4.38 -19.76 -2.18
C TYR A 64 -4.75 -21.15 -2.71
N ALA A 65 -6.01 -21.56 -2.53
CA ALA A 65 -6.51 -22.84 -3.01
C ALA A 65 -6.42 -22.92 -4.54
N PHE A 66 -6.86 -21.87 -5.23
CA PHE A 66 -6.77 -21.75 -6.68
C PHE A 66 -5.32 -21.87 -7.18
N TYR A 67 -4.38 -21.15 -6.56
CA TYR A 67 -2.97 -21.24 -6.94
C TYR A 67 -2.40 -22.66 -6.76
N GLN A 68 -2.73 -23.33 -5.65
CA GLN A 68 -2.28 -24.70 -5.37
C GLN A 68 -2.83 -25.72 -6.38
N CYS A 69 -4.05 -25.53 -6.87
CA CYS A 69 -4.66 -26.41 -7.86
C CYS A 69 -4.06 -26.22 -9.26
N TYR A 70 -3.81 -24.97 -9.69
CA TYR A 70 -3.53 -24.68 -11.10
C TYR A 70 -2.09 -24.27 -11.44
N PHE A 71 -1.31 -23.72 -10.48
CA PHE A 71 -0.03 -23.06 -10.77
C PHE A 71 1.16 -23.62 -9.98
N LYS A 72 1.03 -24.84 -9.45
CA LYS A 72 1.93 -25.46 -8.47
C LYS A 72 3.41 -25.56 -8.90
N GLN A 73 3.72 -25.34 -10.18
CA GLN A 73 5.08 -25.34 -10.72
C GLN A 73 5.43 -23.97 -11.32
N SER A 74 6.26 -23.21 -10.61
CA SER A 74 6.91 -22.02 -11.17
C SER A 74 8.42 -22.13 -11.03
N SER A 75 9.14 -21.86 -12.13
CA SER A 75 10.60 -21.87 -12.20
C SER A 75 11.26 -20.76 -11.36
N LYS A 76 10.55 -19.65 -11.10
CA LYS A 76 11.08 -18.51 -10.35
C LYS A 76 10.33 -18.27 -9.02
N PRO A 77 11.04 -17.89 -7.94
CA PRO A 77 10.50 -17.83 -6.57
C PRO A 77 9.56 -16.65 -6.27
N ARG A 78 9.42 -15.68 -7.20
CA ARG A 78 8.48 -14.53 -7.05
C ARG A 78 7.35 -14.52 -8.07
N THR A 79 7.38 -15.37 -9.09
CA THR A 79 6.25 -15.57 -10.01
C THR A 79 4.92 -15.86 -9.30
N PRO A 80 4.87 -16.65 -8.19
CA PRO A 80 3.61 -16.84 -7.47
C PRO A 80 3.00 -15.52 -6.99
N MET A 81 3.82 -14.54 -6.60
CA MET A 81 3.35 -13.23 -6.14
C MET A 81 2.70 -12.44 -7.27
N TYR A 82 3.29 -12.44 -8.47
CA TYR A 82 2.71 -11.75 -9.64
C TYR A 82 1.39 -12.39 -10.07
N ILE A 83 1.32 -13.73 -10.12
CA ILE A 83 0.10 -14.45 -10.48
C ILE A 83 -1.00 -14.17 -9.45
N LEU A 84 -0.70 -14.34 -8.16
CA LEU A 84 -1.66 -14.04 -7.10
C LEU A 84 -2.11 -12.58 -7.11
N ALA A 85 -1.21 -11.64 -7.38
CA ALA A 85 -1.55 -10.23 -7.45
C ALA A 85 -2.44 -9.89 -8.66
N MET A 86 -2.20 -10.50 -9.83
CA MET A 86 -3.14 -10.39 -10.96
C MET A 86 -4.52 -10.92 -10.56
N ILE A 87 -4.61 -12.15 -10.03
CA ILE A 87 -5.92 -12.74 -9.72
C ILE A 87 -6.62 -11.93 -8.61
N SER A 88 -5.88 -11.44 -7.61
CA SER A 88 -6.40 -10.57 -6.56
C SER A 88 -6.95 -9.26 -7.12
N LEU A 89 -6.20 -8.57 -7.99
CA LEU A 89 -6.67 -7.33 -8.60
C LEU A 89 -7.97 -7.53 -9.38
N PHE A 90 -8.05 -8.61 -10.17
CA PHE A 90 -9.19 -8.92 -11.04
C PHE A 90 -10.39 -9.50 -10.29
N SER A 91 -10.21 -9.98 -9.06
CA SER A 91 -11.30 -10.52 -8.22
C SER A 91 -11.79 -9.51 -7.19
N VAL A 92 -10.89 -8.78 -6.53
CA VAL A 92 -11.23 -7.86 -5.45
C VAL A 92 -11.94 -6.62 -5.98
N TYR A 93 -11.52 -6.08 -7.13
CA TYR A 93 -12.11 -4.84 -7.66
C TYR A 93 -13.61 -4.98 -8.04
N PRO A 94 -14.06 -6.03 -8.77
CA PRO A 94 -15.49 -6.27 -8.99
C PRO A 94 -16.29 -6.45 -7.69
N ILE A 95 -15.70 -7.07 -6.67
CA ILE A 95 -16.36 -7.25 -5.37
C ILE A 95 -16.48 -5.91 -4.64
N ALA A 96 -15.49 -5.03 -4.74
CA ALA A 96 -15.57 -3.67 -4.17
C ALA A 96 -16.71 -2.87 -4.83
N ILE A 97 -16.85 -2.94 -6.16
CA ILE A 97 -17.98 -2.30 -6.88
C ILE A 97 -19.32 -2.88 -6.42
N LEU A 98 -19.40 -4.20 -6.22
CA LEU A 98 -20.61 -4.83 -5.69
C LEU A 98 -20.96 -4.29 -4.30
N TYR A 99 -19.97 -4.19 -3.41
CA TYR A 99 -20.16 -3.70 -2.04
C TYR A 99 -20.63 -2.23 -2.02
N ASP A 100 -20.10 -1.41 -2.91
CA ASP A 100 -20.54 -0.03 -3.14
C ASP A 100 -21.99 0.02 -3.63
N SER A 101 -22.34 -0.78 -4.64
CA SER A 101 -23.71 -0.85 -5.15
C SER A 101 -24.74 -1.35 -4.13
N LEU A 102 -24.29 -2.14 -3.13
CA LEU A 102 -25.11 -2.65 -2.03
C LEU A 102 -25.16 -1.69 -0.84
N GLY A 103 -24.42 -0.57 -0.86
CA GLY A 103 -24.33 0.39 0.23
C GLY A 103 -23.60 -0.15 1.47
N TRP A 104 -22.71 -1.15 1.31
CA TRP A 104 -21.98 -1.77 2.42
C TRP A 104 -20.63 -1.12 2.71
N MET A 105 -20.12 -0.32 1.77
CA MET A 105 -18.87 0.44 1.84
C MET A 105 -18.84 1.43 0.68
N GLU A 106 -18.37 2.65 0.88
CA GLU A 106 -18.10 3.58 -0.23
C GLU A 106 -16.79 3.21 -0.94
N LEU A 107 -16.82 3.23 -2.29
CA LEU A 107 -15.63 2.99 -3.09
C LEU A 107 -14.63 4.16 -2.97
N SER A 108 -13.62 4.00 -2.12
CA SER A 108 -12.55 4.98 -1.90
C SER A 108 -11.17 4.50 -2.36
N GLN A 109 -10.19 5.41 -2.45
CA GLN A 109 -8.80 5.02 -2.75
C GLN A 109 -8.19 4.08 -1.70
N ASP A 110 -8.64 4.16 -0.45
CA ASP A 110 -8.19 3.25 0.61
C ASP A 110 -8.74 1.83 0.37
N SER A 111 -9.94 1.70 -0.19
CA SER A 111 -10.46 0.39 -0.62
C SER A 111 -9.61 -0.26 -1.73
N LEU A 112 -9.02 0.54 -2.62
CA LEU A 112 -8.10 0.06 -3.66
C LEU A 112 -6.81 -0.50 -3.06
N THR A 113 -6.34 0.01 -1.92
CA THR A 113 -5.18 -0.58 -1.22
C THR A 113 -5.49 -1.99 -0.68
N GLY A 114 -6.77 -2.27 -0.42
CA GLY A 114 -7.29 -3.60 -0.09
C GLY A 114 -7.15 -4.62 -1.22
N SER A 115 -7.04 -4.20 -2.47
CA SER A 115 -6.93 -5.12 -3.63
C SER A 115 -5.68 -6.01 -3.62
N LEU A 116 -4.62 -5.59 -2.92
CA LEU A 116 -3.35 -6.32 -2.85
C LEU A 116 -3.24 -7.24 -1.63
N LEU A 117 -4.06 -6.98 -0.60
CA LEU A 117 -4.04 -7.72 0.67
C LEU A 117 -4.19 -9.24 0.47
N PRO A 118 -5.21 -9.73 -0.28
CA PRO A 118 -5.42 -11.16 -0.45
C PRO A 118 -4.24 -11.86 -1.12
N ALA A 119 -3.62 -11.23 -2.13
CA ALA A 119 -2.42 -11.76 -2.80
C ALA A 119 -1.23 -11.90 -1.84
N ILE A 120 -0.98 -10.89 -1.00
CA ILE A 120 0.16 -10.88 -0.08
C ILE A 120 -0.01 -11.97 1.00
N ILE A 121 -1.23 -12.10 1.56
CA ILE A 121 -1.57 -13.15 2.52
C ILE A 121 -1.42 -14.54 1.90
N ALA A 122 -2.03 -14.78 0.74
CA ALA A 122 -1.95 -16.05 0.03
C ALA A 122 -0.49 -16.43 -0.30
N PHE A 123 0.32 -15.46 -0.72
CA PHE A 123 1.74 -15.67 -0.99
C PHE A 123 2.53 -16.04 0.27
N SER A 124 2.18 -15.46 1.42
CA SER A 124 2.81 -15.82 2.70
C SER A 124 2.53 -17.29 3.08
N TRP A 125 1.30 -17.78 2.87
CA TRP A 125 0.95 -19.18 3.08
C TRP A 125 1.65 -20.17 2.14
N LEU A 126 2.11 -19.71 0.97
CA LEU A 126 2.94 -20.54 0.09
C LEU A 126 4.37 -20.71 0.62
N LYS A 127 4.86 -19.74 1.40
CA LYS A 127 6.26 -19.70 1.85
C LYS A 127 6.46 -20.13 3.30
N GLN A 128 5.44 -20.01 4.14
CA GLN A 128 5.54 -20.14 5.59
C GLN A 128 4.44 -21.05 6.13
N LYS A 129 4.59 -21.48 7.40
CA LYS A 129 3.61 -22.37 8.06
C LYS A 129 2.25 -21.67 8.17
N ARG A 130 1.23 -22.20 7.48
CA ARG A 130 -0.11 -21.59 7.35
C ARG A 130 -0.72 -21.17 8.69
N LEU A 131 -0.71 -22.07 9.67
CA LEU A 131 -1.32 -21.83 10.97
C LEU A 131 -0.66 -20.66 11.71
N LYS A 132 0.68 -20.59 11.71
CA LYS A 132 1.43 -19.48 12.33
C LYS A 132 1.17 -18.15 11.62
N VAL A 133 1.05 -18.17 10.29
CA VAL A 133 0.73 -16.95 9.52
C VAL A 133 -0.68 -16.46 9.89
N LEU A 134 -1.66 -17.35 9.99
CA LEU A 134 -3.05 -16.99 10.34
C LEU A 134 -3.17 -16.48 11.79
N GLN A 135 -2.53 -17.16 12.74
CA GLN A 135 -2.44 -16.69 14.12
C GLN A 135 -1.75 -15.33 14.20
N GLY A 136 -0.66 -15.16 13.45
CA GLY A 136 0.04 -13.88 13.35
C GLY A 136 -0.84 -12.77 12.82
N ILE A 137 -1.59 -13.02 11.72
CA ILE A 137 -2.54 -12.03 11.18
C ILE A 137 -3.57 -11.66 12.25
N GLY A 138 -4.21 -12.64 12.90
CA GLY A 138 -5.21 -12.39 13.93
C GLY A 138 -4.67 -11.58 15.11
N ILE A 139 -3.57 -12.03 15.72
CA ILE A 139 -2.98 -11.39 16.90
C ILE A 139 -2.49 -9.98 16.56
N THR A 140 -1.75 -9.81 15.47
CA THR A 140 -1.19 -8.50 15.12
C THR A 140 -2.25 -7.51 14.66
N THR A 141 -3.30 -7.96 13.96
CA THR A 141 -4.42 -7.10 13.56
C THR A 141 -5.23 -6.66 14.79
N LEU A 142 -5.55 -7.57 15.71
CA LEU A 142 -6.25 -7.23 16.96
C LEU A 142 -5.43 -6.27 17.83
N PHE A 143 -4.12 -6.53 17.98
CA PHE A 143 -3.22 -5.65 18.72
C PHE A 143 -3.12 -4.26 18.07
N THR A 144 -2.99 -4.20 16.75
CA THR A 144 -2.94 -2.94 16.00
C THR A 144 -4.24 -2.16 16.16
N GLY A 145 -5.39 -2.81 15.97
CA GLY A 145 -6.71 -2.18 16.13
C GLY A 145 -6.96 -1.71 17.56
N GLY A 146 -6.55 -2.50 18.57
CA GLY A 146 -6.67 -2.12 19.98
C GLY A 146 -5.86 -0.86 20.32
N ILE A 147 -4.62 -0.75 19.83
CA ILE A 147 -3.81 0.45 20.06
C ILE A 147 -4.40 1.65 19.31
N VAL A 148 -4.77 1.48 18.03
CA VAL A 148 -5.38 2.56 17.23
C VAL A 148 -6.64 3.10 17.92
N ALA A 149 -7.52 2.21 18.37
CA ALA A 149 -8.74 2.58 19.09
C ALA A 149 -8.43 3.29 20.42
N THR A 150 -7.40 2.83 21.15
CA THR A 150 -6.97 3.47 22.41
C THR A 150 -6.42 4.88 22.16
N ILE A 151 -5.60 5.06 21.11
CA ILE A 151 -5.05 6.36 20.73
C ILE A 151 -6.16 7.32 20.31
N TYR A 152 -7.11 6.84 19.49
CA TYR A 152 -8.27 7.64 19.09
C TYR A 152 -9.10 8.05 20.31
N TRP A 153 -9.41 7.10 21.20
CA TRP A 153 -10.18 7.38 22.41
C TRP A 153 -9.46 8.37 23.34
N LEU A 154 -8.16 8.20 23.59
CA LEU A 154 -7.38 9.13 24.41
C LEU A 154 -7.29 10.53 23.78
N GLY A 155 -7.02 10.61 22.47
CA GLY A 155 -6.93 11.89 21.78
C GLY A 155 -8.25 12.66 21.81
N TRP A 156 -9.36 11.97 21.57
CA TRP A 156 -10.68 12.60 21.65
C TRP A 156 -11.05 12.99 23.09
N SER A 157 -10.92 12.07 24.05
CA SER A 157 -11.45 12.29 25.40
C SER A 157 -10.55 13.15 26.31
N TRP A 158 -9.23 13.20 26.07
CA TRP A 158 -8.29 13.92 26.95
C TRP A 158 -7.68 15.16 26.29
N LEU A 159 -7.60 15.21 24.97
CA LEU A 159 -6.87 16.26 24.24
C LEU A 159 -7.76 17.07 23.29
N ASP A 160 -9.06 16.76 23.19
CA ASP A 160 -9.99 17.32 22.20
C ASP A 160 -9.42 17.27 20.76
N LEU A 161 -8.64 16.24 20.46
CA LEU A 161 -8.07 16.00 19.13
C LEU A 161 -9.04 15.15 18.31
N ASP A 162 -9.57 15.71 17.22
CA ASP A 162 -10.53 15.02 16.35
C ASP A 162 -9.86 14.14 15.27
N PHE A 163 -8.53 14.03 15.26
CA PHE A 163 -7.73 13.32 14.22
C PHE A 163 -8.20 13.58 12.77
N ASN A 164 -8.79 14.75 12.53
CA ASN A 164 -9.47 15.16 11.30
C ASN A 164 -8.92 16.54 10.90
N ILE A 165 -7.60 16.72 10.97
CA ILE A 165 -6.94 18.01 10.71
C ILE A 165 -6.60 18.12 9.22
N VAL A 166 -6.09 17.03 8.66
CA VAL A 166 -5.71 16.94 7.24
C VAL A 166 -6.92 16.53 6.40
N HIS A 167 -7.78 15.66 6.93
CA HIS A 167 -8.89 15.07 6.19
C HIS A 167 -9.91 16.09 5.61
N PRO A 168 -10.29 17.19 6.30
CA PRO A 168 -11.17 18.22 5.74
C PRO A 168 -10.54 19.02 4.60
N ALA A 169 -9.21 19.13 4.55
CA ALA A 169 -8.53 19.84 3.47
C ALA A 169 -8.63 19.10 2.12
N TYR A 170 -8.96 17.80 2.11
CA TYR A 170 -9.27 17.06 0.89
C TYR A 170 -10.71 17.25 0.42
N ALA A 171 -11.65 17.66 1.29
CA ALA A 171 -13.07 17.74 0.95
C ALA A 171 -13.38 18.74 -0.19
N ASP A 172 -12.57 19.79 -0.32
CA ASP A 172 -12.72 20.83 -1.34
C ASP A 172 -11.78 20.66 -2.54
N GLN A 173 -11.00 19.57 -2.61
CA GLN A 173 -10.01 19.34 -3.68
C GLN A 173 -10.36 18.16 -4.57
N LEU A 174 -10.03 18.30 -5.87
CA LEU A 174 -10.13 17.19 -6.82
C LEU A 174 -9.09 16.12 -6.46
N ASP A 175 -9.57 15.00 -5.93
CA ASP A 175 -8.77 13.81 -5.70
C ASP A 175 -8.19 13.26 -7.00
N ILE A 176 -7.04 12.58 -6.90
CA ILE A 176 -6.48 11.87 -8.06
C ILE A 176 -7.35 10.64 -8.34
N GLU A 177 -8.25 10.76 -9.30
CA GLU A 177 -9.10 9.65 -9.71
C GLU A 177 -8.34 8.63 -10.56
N PHE A 178 -8.59 7.35 -10.28
CA PHE A 178 -8.15 6.26 -11.15
C PHE A 178 -9.34 5.76 -11.97
N ASN A 179 -9.46 6.25 -13.20
CA ASN A 179 -10.40 5.67 -14.15
C ASN A 179 -9.93 4.28 -14.57
N TYR A 180 -10.74 3.24 -14.35
CA TYR A 180 -10.41 1.85 -14.68
C TYR A 180 -9.15 1.31 -13.96
N PRO A 181 -9.07 1.35 -12.62
CA PRO A 181 -7.87 1.01 -11.86
C PRO A 181 -7.43 -0.45 -12.09
N MET A 182 -8.37 -1.37 -12.26
CA MET A 182 -8.07 -2.78 -12.60
C MET A 182 -7.20 -2.90 -13.86
N PHE A 183 -7.44 -2.08 -14.89
CA PHE A 183 -6.62 -2.10 -16.10
C PHE A 183 -5.30 -1.36 -15.90
N GLN A 184 -5.33 -0.19 -15.26
CA GLN A 184 -4.12 0.59 -15.00
C GLN A 184 -3.09 -0.19 -14.18
N PHE A 185 -3.51 -0.77 -13.05
CA PHE A 185 -2.65 -1.60 -12.21
C PHE A 185 -2.32 -2.94 -12.87
N GLY A 186 -3.25 -3.54 -13.61
CA GLY A 186 -3.06 -4.82 -14.29
C GLY A 186 -1.97 -4.79 -15.37
N ILE A 187 -1.97 -3.77 -16.23
CA ILE A 187 -0.95 -3.63 -17.29
C ILE A 187 0.44 -3.41 -16.68
N VAL A 188 0.54 -2.54 -15.67
CA VAL A 188 1.79 -2.26 -14.98
C VAL A 188 2.33 -3.53 -14.30
N LEU A 189 1.44 -4.34 -13.72
CA LEU A 189 1.80 -5.62 -13.10
C LEU A 189 2.27 -6.65 -14.14
N LEU A 190 1.64 -6.72 -15.31
CA LEU A 190 2.07 -7.56 -16.43
C LEU A 190 3.45 -7.17 -16.96
N LEU A 191 3.70 -5.87 -17.13
CA LEU A 191 5.01 -5.35 -17.54
C LEU A 191 6.09 -5.66 -16.49
N GLY A 192 5.76 -5.47 -15.21
CA GLY A 192 6.63 -5.84 -14.11
C GLY A 192 6.96 -7.34 -14.10
N TYR A 193 5.97 -8.18 -14.35
CA TYR A 193 6.15 -9.63 -14.48
C TYR A 193 7.05 -9.99 -15.67
N TRP A 194 6.84 -9.37 -16.83
CA TRP A 194 7.67 -9.59 -18.02
C TRP A 194 9.14 -9.19 -17.79
N ILE A 195 9.37 -8.03 -17.16
CA ILE A 195 10.72 -7.59 -16.76
C ILE A 195 11.33 -8.59 -15.78
N TYR A 196 10.58 -9.03 -14.76
CA TYR A 196 11.07 -10.02 -13.80
C TYR A 196 11.46 -11.34 -14.47
N GLN A 197 10.70 -11.78 -15.48
CA GLN A 197 11.03 -12.99 -16.24
C GLN A 197 12.31 -12.83 -17.05
N LYS A 198 12.62 -11.64 -17.59
CA LYS A 198 13.84 -11.39 -18.35
C LYS A 198 15.07 -11.09 -17.50
N SER A 199 14.98 -10.14 -16.57
CA SER A 199 16.13 -9.58 -15.85
C SER A 199 16.34 -10.18 -14.46
N SER A 200 15.36 -10.92 -13.94
CA SER A 200 15.33 -11.42 -12.55
C SER A 200 15.43 -10.34 -11.47
N VAL A 201 15.30 -9.06 -11.86
CA VAL A 201 15.16 -7.92 -10.95
C VAL A 201 13.80 -8.03 -10.27
N ARG A 202 13.83 -8.20 -8.94
CA ARG A 202 12.62 -8.50 -8.16
C ARG A 202 12.09 -7.18 -7.60
N SER A 203 11.06 -6.60 -8.18
CA SER A 203 10.43 -5.45 -7.54
C SER A 203 9.13 -5.87 -6.87
N GLY A 204 8.96 -5.41 -5.63
CA GLY A 204 7.64 -5.35 -5.01
C GLY A 204 6.89 -4.09 -5.46
N GLY A 205 7.60 -3.07 -5.94
CA GLY A 205 7.05 -1.76 -6.26
C GLY A 205 6.43 -1.57 -7.62
N TYR A 206 6.55 -2.53 -8.53
CA TYR A 206 5.95 -2.38 -9.86
C TYR A 206 4.44 -2.24 -9.78
N ILE A 207 3.79 -2.92 -8.84
CA ILE A 207 2.34 -2.80 -8.63
C ILE A 207 1.93 -1.36 -8.28
N VAL A 208 2.79 -0.64 -7.57
CA VAL A 208 2.50 0.68 -7.02
C VAL A 208 3.00 1.82 -7.93
N LEU A 209 3.58 1.47 -9.09
CA LEU A 209 4.02 2.44 -10.09
C LEU A 209 2.85 3.19 -10.74
N SER A 210 1.65 2.60 -10.78
CA SER A 210 0.45 3.33 -11.24
C SER A 210 0.12 4.51 -10.31
N ALA A 211 0.26 4.33 -9.00
CA ALA A 211 0.08 5.42 -8.04
C ALA A 211 1.20 6.47 -8.13
N ALA A 212 2.45 6.04 -8.28
CA ALA A 212 3.57 6.95 -8.51
C ALA A 212 3.39 7.76 -9.81
N ALA A 213 2.92 7.13 -10.88
CA ALA A 213 2.67 7.80 -12.16
C ALA A 213 1.58 8.87 -12.04
N ALA A 214 0.49 8.58 -11.33
CA ALA A 214 -0.57 9.55 -11.10
C ALA A 214 -0.07 10.78 -10.31
N LEU A 215 0.75 10.56 -9.27
CA LEU A 215 1.39 11.64 -8.51
C LEU A 215 2.34 12.50 -9.37
N LEU A 216 3.01 11.90 -10.36
CA LEU A 216 3.95 12.61 -11.23
C LEU A 216 3.26 13.48 -12.29
N MET A 217 1.95 13.34 -12.51
CA MET A 217 1.19 14.19 -13.44
C MET A 217 0.94 15.58 -12.89
N GLU A 218 0.87 15.71 -11.57
CA GLU A 218 0.55 16.96 -10.90
C GLU A 218 1.83 17.61 -10.39
N PRO A 219 2.09 18.89 -10.71
CA PRO A 219 3.40 19.49 -10.47
C PRO A 219 3.76 19.55 -8.98
N LEU A 220 2.81 19.89 -8.11
CA LEU A 220 3.03 19.94 -6.67
C LEU A 220 3.28 18.54 -6.10
N SER A 221 2.43 17.58 -6.47
CA SER A 221 2.53 16.18 -6.05
C SER A 221 3.82 15.52 -6.52
N ALA A 222 4.23 15.81 -7.76
CA ALA A 222 5.46 15.30 -8.35
C ALA A 222 6.68 15.80 -7.58
N VAL A 223 6.75 17.11 -7.30
CA VAL A 223 7.86 17.71 -6.54
C VAL A 223 7.91 17.14 -5.12
N ALA A 224 6.78 17.13 -4.41
CA ALA A 224 6.71 16.57 -3.05
C ALA A 224 7.08 15.08 -3.02
N PHE A 225 6.60 14.29 -3.97
CA PHE A 225 6.87 12.86 -4.03
C PHE A 225 8.34 12.54 -4.38
N LEU A 226 8.92 13.24 -5.36
CA LEU A 226 10.32 13.04 -5.77
C LEU A 226 11.29 13.50 -4.68
N LEU A 227 11.04 14.65 -4.05
CA LEU A 227 11.82 15.12 -2.91
C LEU A 227 11.71 14.13 -1.74
N GLY A 228 10.52 13.61 -1.48
CA GLY A 228 10.31 12.56 -0.48
C GLY A 228 11.11 11.29 -0.78
N CYS A 229 11.07 10.79 -2.01
CA CYS A 229 11.85 9.63 -2.43
C CYS A 229 13.37 9.86 -2.25
N LEU A 230 13.86 11.06 -2.61
CA LEU A 230 15.27 11.42 -2.44
C LEU A 230 15.66 11.52 -0.97
N LEU A 231 14.87 12.23 -0.15
CA LEU A 231 15.13 12.43 1.27
C LEU A 231 15.05 11.11 2.06
N VAL A 232 13.96 10.36 1.88
CA VAL A 232 13.79 9.05 2.52
C VAL A 232 14.87 8.08 2.04
N GLY A 233 15.21 8.09 0.76
CA GLY A 233 16.25 7.24 0.19
C GLY A 233 17.64 7.56 0.73
N THR A 234 18.02 8.83 0.77
CA THR A 234 19.32 9.28 1.30
C THR A 234 19.45 8.99 2.79
N LEU A 235 18.44 9.30 3.60
CA LEU A 235 18.43 8.99 5.03
C LEU A 235 18.46 7.48 5.28
N SER A 236 17.64 6.71 4.56
CA SER A 236 17.60 5.25 4.72
C SER A 236 18.93 4.61 4.30
N TRP A 237 19.56 5.11 3.24
CA TRP A 237 20.90 4.67 2.83
C TRP A 237 21.94 5.01 3.89
N PHE A 238 21.93 6.24 4.41
CA PHE A 238 22.85 6.68 5.45
C PHE A 238 22.72 5.81 6.70
N ILE A 239 21.50 5.65 7.22
CA ILE A 239 21.23 4.81 8.39
C ILE A 239 21.67 3.36 8.13
N SER A 240 21.33 2.79 6.98
CA SER A 240 21.69 1.40 6.63
C SER A 240 23.20 1.20 6.43
N ARG A 241 23.96 2.27 6.14
CA ARG A 241 25.42 2.22 6.03
C ARG A 241 26.09 2.13 7.40
N TYR A 242 25.50 2.76 8.41
CA TYR A 242 26.04 2.81 9.78
C TYR A 242 25.34 1.87 10.77
N SER A 243 24.43 1.01 10.29
CA SER A 243 23.68 0.07 11.13
C SER A 243 23.46 -1.27 10.42
N LEU A 244 23.18 -2.33 11.19
CA LEU A 244 22.85 -3.67 10.68
C LEU A 244 21.38 -3.78 10.19
N ILE A 245 20.83 -2.69 9.65
CA ILE A 245 19.45 -2.65 9.15
C ILE A 245 19.41 -3.17 7.72
N ILE A 246 19.13 -4.47 7.57
CA ILE A 246 19.04 -5.15 6.27
C ILE A 246 17.69 -5.84 6.06
N GLY A 247 17.38 -6.13 4.80
CA GLY A 247 16.21 -6.90 4.40
C GLY A 247 14.90 -6.27 4.89
N LEU A 248 14.15 -7.02 5.68
CA LEU A 248 12.81 -6.64 6.15
C LEU A 248 12.82 -5.44 7.11
N ASN A 249 13.88 -5.31 7.93
CA ASN A 249 14.02 -4.19 8.85
C ASN A 249 14.26 -2.88 8.09
N ARG A 250 15.02 -2.93 6.98
CA ARG A 250 15.20 -1.78 6.10
C ARG A 250 13.89 -1.40 5.41
N TYR A 251 13.14 -2.38 4.90
CA TYR A 251 11.82 -2.10 4.31
C TYR A 251 10.92 -1.38 5.32
N SER A 252 10.90 -1.82 6.58
CA SER A 252 10.13 -1.17 7.64
C SER A 252 10.66 0.21 7.98
N LEU A 253 11.97 0.41 8.08
CA LEU A 253 12.57 1.74 8.28
C LEU A 253 12.09 2.72 7.20
N VAL A 254 12.15 2.32 5.94
CA VAL A 254 11.66 3.14 4.82
C VAL A 254 10.16 3.43 4.99
N LEU A 255 9.35 2.44 5.41
CA LEU A 255 7.93 2.64 5.74
C LEU A 255 7.74 3.76 6.77
N PHE A 256 8.43 3.66 7.92
CA PHE A 256 8.34 4.64 9.01
C PHE A 256 8.70 6.04 8.51
N MET A 257 9.82 6.16 7.80
CA MET A 257 10.29 7.44 7.25
C MET A 257 9.33 8.01 6.21
N SER A 258 8.74 7.17 5.35
CA SER A 258 7.75 7.59 4.36
C SER A 258 6.46 8.12 4.99
N VAL A 259 5.94 7.45 6.03
CA VAL A 259 4.74 7.96 6.72
C VAL A 259 5.02 9.30 7.39
N VAL A 260 6.13 9.41 8.13
CA VAL A 260 6.52 10.65 8.81
C VAL A 260 6.71 11.79 7.80
N TYR A 261 7.35 11.50 6.66
CA TYR A 261 7.55 12.48 5.60
C TYR A 261 6.22 12.96 5.01
N VAL A 262 5.37 12.03 4.56
CA VAL A 262 4.09 12.36 3.91
C VAL A 262 3.22 13.19 4.86
N TRP A 263 3.11 12.75 6.11
CA TRP A 263 2.33 13.46 7.11
C TRP A 263 2.91 14.83 7.45
N GLY A 264 4.23 14.92 7.63
CA GLY A 264 4.91 16.18 7.93
C GLY A 264 4.80 17.20 6.80
N VAL A 265 4.93 16.77 5.54
CA VAL A 265 4.79 17.68 4.38
C VAL A 265 3.36 18.18 4.25
N GLU A 266 2.35 17.34 4.42
CA GLU A 266 0.96 17.80 4.38
C GLU A 266 0.66 18.80 5.48
N LEU A 267 1.07 18.54 6.73
CA LEU A 267 0.91 19.50 7.81
C LEU A 267 1.63 20.82 7.53
N LEU A 268 2.86 20.77 7.02
CA LEU A 268 3.62 21.98 6.67
C LEU A 268 2.96 22.78 5.53
N VAL A 269 2.47 22.09 4.50
CA VAL A 269 1.80 22.76 3.38
C VAL A 269 0.49 23.38 3.85
N LEU A 270 -0.31 22.68 4.66
CA LEU A 270 -1.56 23.21 5.20
C LEU A 270 -1.35 24.44 6.10
N LEU A 271 -0.24 24.50 6.85
CA LEU A 271 0.13 25.67 7.63
C LEU A 271 0.46 26.90 6.77
N VAL A 272 1.02 26.69 5.58
CA VAL A 272 1.39 27.78 4.66
C VAL A 272 0.22 28.18 3.78
N ASN A 273 -0.51 27.20 3.25
CA ASN A 273 -1.69 27.40 2.45
C ASN A 273 -2.68 26.24 2.61
N PRO A 274 -3.84 26.45 3.26
CA PRO A 274 -4.83 25.41 3.50
C PRO A 274 -5.52 24.90 2.22
N THR A 275 -5.37 25.61 1.09
CA THR A 275 -5.94 25.20 -0.21
C THR A 275 -4.97 24.39 -1.06
N LEU A 276 -3.83 23.96 -0.52
CA LEU A 276 -2.90 23.08 -1.23
C LEU A 276 -2.78 21.75 -0.51
N VAL A 277 -3.15 20.65 -1.19
CA VAL A 277 -2.93 19.31 -0.67
C VAL A 277 -1.97 18.54 -1.60
N PRO A 278 -0.71 18.32 -1.17
CA PRO A 278 0.34 17.82 -2.05
C PRO A 278 0.09 16.39 -2.55
N PHE A 279 -0.70 15.58 -1.85
CA PHE A 279 -0.93 14.17 -2.23
C PHE A 279 -2.38 13.84 -2.60
N ARG A 280 -3.28 14.83 -2.68
CA ARG A 280 -4.65 14.75 -3.24
C ARG A 280 -5.39 13.42 -2.97
N GLY A 281 -5.56 13.10 -1.70
CA GLY A 281 -6.34 11.94 -1.23
C GLY A 281 -5.59 10.62 -1.15
N LEU A 282 -4.40 10.48 -1.76
CA LEU A 282 -3.64 9.22 -1.87
C LEU A 282 -2.94 8.81 -0.57
N ASN A 283 -3.69 8.71 0.54
CA ASN A 283 -3.19 8.56 1.91
C ASN A 283 -2.23 7.39 2.10
N LEU A 284 -2.67 6.17 1.74
CA LEU A 284 -1.87 4.96 1.89
C LEU A 284 -1.06 4.65 0.64
N LEU A 285 -1.61 4.95 -0.55
CA LEU A 285 -0.96 4.65 -1.82
C LEU A 285 0.35 5.42 -2.01
N VAL A 286 0.44 6.69 -1.59
CA VAL A 286 1.69 7.45 -1.67
C VAL A 286 2.79 6.84 -0.80
N VAL A 287 2.44 6.41 0.42
CA VAL A 287 3.36 5.77 1.35
C VAL A 287 3.84 4.44 0.77
N ILE A 288 2.92 3.61 0.26
CA ILE A 288 3.22 2.30 -0.34
C ILE A 288 4.04 2.46 -1.63
N ALA A 289 3.82 3.53 -2.40
CA ALA A 289 4.61 3.83 -3.59
C ALA A 289 6.04 4.22 -3.19
N MET A 290 6.18 5.15 -2.25
CA MET A 290 7.47 5.66 -1.79
C MET A 290 8.33 4.55 -1.19
N ILE A 291 7.78 3.74 -0.27
CA ILE A 291 8.51 2.62 0.32
C ILE A 291 9.01 1.64 -0.72
N SER A 292 8.18 1.32 -1.71
CA SER A 292 8.50 0.33 -2.70
C SER A 292 9.55 0.84 -3.68
N LEU A 293 9.41 2.09 -4.15
CA LEU A 293 10.40 2.73 -5.02
C LEU A 293 11.75 2.90 -4.32
N VAL A 294 11.76 3.46 -3.11
CA VAL A 294 13.00 3.71 -2.38
C VAL A 294 13.69 2.40 -2.02
N ASN A 295 12.96 1.41 -1.49
CA ASN A 295 13.58 0.13 -1.14
C ASN A 295 14.10 -0.63 -2.37
N ASP A 296 13.36 -0.62 -3.48
CA ASP A 296 13.78 -1.31 -4.71
C ASP A 296 14.95 -0.56 -5.38
N ALA A 297 14.95 0.77 -5.38
CA ALA A 297 16.09 1.57 -5.83
C ALA A 297 17.34 1.24 -5.01
N LEU A 298 17.26 1.20 -3.67
CA LEU A 298 18.39 0.85 -2.80
C LEU A 298 18.89 -0.59 -3.01
N LEU A 299 18.01 -1.53 -3.38
CA LEU A 299 18.38 -2.92 -3.67
C LEU A 299 19.05 -3.09 -5.03
N TYR A 300 18.49 -2.46 -6.06
CA TYR A 300 18.81 -2.76 -7.46
C TYR A 300 19.53 -1.63 -8.19
N TRP A 301 19.96 -0.58 -7.47
CA TRP A 301 20.72 0.54 -8.03
C TRP A 301 21.86 0.05 -8.94
N LYS A 302 22.67 -0.88 -8.44
CA LYS A 302 23.83 -1.43 -9.16
C LYS A 302 23.47 -2.46 -10.25
N GLN A 303 22.25 -3.00 -10.25
CA GLN A 303 21.79 -4.02 -11.20
C GLN A 303 20.96 -3.41 -12.35
N GLY A 304 20.97 -2.08 -12.50
CA GLY A 304 20.18 -1.38 -13.51
C GLY A 304 18.67 -1.35 -13.22
N GLY A 305 18.24 -1.64 -11.98
CA GLY A 305 16.83 -1.64 -11.58
C GLY A 305 16.12 -0.32 -11.84
N VAL A 306 16.85 0.80 -11.72
CA VAL A 306 16.34 2.15 -11.99
C VAL A 306 15.84 2.29 -13.43
N LYS A 307 16.55 1.72 -14.42
CA LYS A 307 16.15 1.79 -15.83
C LYS A 307 14.82 1.08 -16.08
N TYR A 308 14.56 -0.03 -15.39
CA TYR A 308 13.29 -0.74 -15.49
C TYR A 308 12.16 0.01 -14.79
N MET A 309 12.44 0.61 -13.62
CA MET A 309 11.47 1.42 -12.89
C MET A 309 11.05 2.67 -13.68
N THR A 310 12.00 3.35 -14.33
CA THR A 310 11.68 4.51 -15.18
C THR A 310 10.87 4.10 -16.41
N LEU A 311 11.21 2.98 -17.06
CA LEU A 311 10.44 2.45 -18.18
C LEU A 311 8.99 2.15 -17.78
N ILE A 312 8.80 1.40 -16.69
CA ILE A 312 7.45 1.04 -16.22
C ILE A 312 6.70 2.30 -15.77
N GLY A 313 7.37 3.24 -15.10
CA GLY A 313 6.77 4.53 -14.70
C GLY A 313 6.28 5.34 -15.90
N LEU A 314 7.07 5.41 -16.99
CA LEU A 314 6.67 6.09 -18.22
C LEU A 314 5.44 5.42 -18.86
N VAL A 315 5.42 4.09 -18.90
CA VAL A 315 4.25 3.36 -19.42
C VAL A 315 3.02 3.59 -18.52
N ALA A 316 3.18 3.59 -17.20
CA ALA A 316 2.11 3.89 -16.25
C ALA A 316 1.54 5.31 -16.45
N ILE A 317 2.40 6.31 -16.72
CA ILE A 317 2.01 7.69 -17.07
C ILE A 317 1.14 7.69 -18.33
N VAL A 318 1.59 7.02 -19.40
CA VAL A 318 0.85 6.95 -20.67
C VAL A 318 -0.51 6.29 -20.48
N ILE A 319 -0.57 5.18 -19.73
CA ILE A 319 -1.81 4.45 -19.45
C ILE A 319 -2.78 5.31 -18.63
N HIS A 320 -2.28 6.01 -17.61
CA HIS A 320 -3.09 6.88 -16.79
C HIS A 320 -3.74 8.01 -17.61
N VAL A 321 -2.97 8.66 -18.49
CA VAL A 321 -3.50 9.69 -19.42
C VAL A 321 -4.53 9.10 -20.38
N LEU A 322 -4.24 7.93 -20.97
CA LEU A 322 -5.17 7.28 -21.90
C LEU A 322 -6.48 6.91 -21.20
N ALA A 323 -6.41 6.31 -20.01
CA ALA A 323 -7.59 5.92 -19.25
C ALA A 323 -8.47 7.13 -18.87
N ASN A 324 -7.85 8.24 -18.45
CA ASN A 324 -8.58 9.46 -18.11
C ASN A 324 -9.16 10.17 -19.35
N LYS A 325 -8.49 10.11 -20.51
CA LYS A 325 -9.04 10.64 -21.78
C LYS A 325 -10.21 9.82 -22.31
N ILE A 326 -10.15 8.49 -22.17
CA ILE A 326 -11.25 7.60 -22.58
C ILE A 326 -12.47 7.85 -21.70
N ALA A 327 -12.29 8.02 -20.38
CA ALA A 327 -13.38 8.36 -19.48
C ALA A 327 -14.06 9.70 -19.82
N PHE A 328 -13.32 10.67 -20.36
CA PHE A 328 -13.88 11.96 -20.79
C PHE A 328 -14.71 11.89 -22.09
N LEU A 329 -14.62 10.79 -22.86
CA LEU A 329 -15.32 10.61 -24.12
C LEU A 329 -16.67 9.86 -23.99
N PHE A 330 -17.00 9.38 -22.78
CA PHE A 330 -18.23 8.66 -22.46
C PHE A 330 -18.98 9.37 -21.33
#